data_AF-A0A3M7NDE0-F1
#
_entry.id   AF-A0A3M7NDE0-F1
#
_cell.length_a   1.000
_cell.length_b   1.000
_cell.length_c   1.000
_cell.angle_alpha   90.00
_cell.angle_beta   90.00
_cell.angle_gamma   90.00
#
_symmetry.space_group_name_H-M   'P 1'
#
loop_
_entity.id
_entity.type
_entity.pdbx_description
1 polymer ?
#
loop_
_entity_poly.entity_id
_entity_poly.type
_entity_poly.pdbx_seq_one_letter_code
_entity_poly.pdbx_strand_id
1 'polypeptide(L)'
;MIDLSPNNILLSAADDDDDASVFSKVELAERQNPSPRKVLPDDGRIIHRSYTMPITYGAPIIADFGSARLGEPGGRRQKHSGDVMPGPYRAPEIVLGMPWDSKIDIWAIWDLFEGGRLFRAVNHDTGQLDDEHHLAEMVSLMGPPPKEFLRRSGDKYRQYWDSEGNWIAATPIPEQTLEMRETRHPVGSREKQLLLALARKILRWLPEDRPTAEDLFEDEYLTLSLPVVGNQTGQTTC
;
A
#
# COMPACT_ATOMS: atom_id res chain seq x y z
N MET A 1 3.05 5.94 11.82
CA MET A 1 2.19 5.01 11.06
C MET A 1 1.04 5.79 10.50
N ILE A 2 0.84 5.63 9.20
CA ILE A 2 -0.29 6.16 8.44
C ILE A 2 -1.04 4.94 7.90
N ASP A 3 -2.36 4.97 7.88
CA ASP A 3 -3.14 3.88 7.27
C ASP A 3 -3.05 3.98 5.75
N LEU A 4 -1.97 3.45 5.17
CA LEU A 4 -1.75 3.46 3.73
C LEU A 4 -2.55 2.34 3.07
N SER A 5 -3.62 2.73 2.38
CA SER A 5 -4.36 1.88 1.45
C SER A 5 -4.81 2.71 0.25
N PRO A 6 -5.13 2.10 -0.91
CA PRO A 6 -5.63 2.84 -2.07
C PRO A 6 -6.86 3.71 -1.78
N ASN A 7 -7.66 3.36 -0.77
CA ASN A 7 -8.84 4.12 -0.37
C ASN A 7 -8.50 5.44 0.34
N ASN A 8 -7.28 5.55 0.88
CA ASN A 8 -6.82 6.70 1.66
C ASN A 8 -5.90 7.63 0.85
N ILE A 9 -5.84 7.44 -0.47
CA ILE A 9 -5.12 8.32 -1.40
C ILE A 9 -6.14 9.09 -2.23
N LEU A 10 -6.21 10.40 -2.02
CA LEU A 10 -7.05 11.30 -2.79
C LEU A 10 -6.24 11.90 -3.94
N LEU A 11 -6.87 12.12 -5.09
CA LEU A 11 -6.25 12.84 -6.21
C LEU A 11 -6.75 14.28 -6.18
N SER A 12 -5.83 15.24 -6.27
CA SER A 12 -6.23 16.65 -6.43
C SER A 12 -7.00 16.81 -7.75
N ALA A 13 -8.01 17.67 -7.76
CA ALA A 13 -8.47 18.22 -9.02
C ALA A 13 -7.35 19.11 -9.56
N ALA A 14 -6.74 18.72 -10.69
CA ALA A 14 -5.92 19.65 -11.46
C ALA A 14 -6.91 20.46 -12.31
N ASP A 15 -6.98 21.76 -12.04
CA ASP A 15 -7.63 22.68 -12.95
C ASP A 15 -6.60 22.98 -14.05
N ASP A 16 -6.69 22.28 -15.17
CA ASP A 16 -6.00 22.73 -16.38
C ASP A 16 -6.69 24.03 -16.81
N ASP A 17 -5.95 25.13 -16.90
CA ASP A 17 -6.45 26.49 -17.18
C ASP A 17 -7.27 26.61 -18.49
N ASP A 18 -7.31 25.55 -19.33
CA ASP A 18 -7.92 25.54 -20.66
C ASP A 18 -9.16 24.62 -20.80
N ASP A 19 -9.56 23.87 -19.77
CA ASP A 19 -10.70 22.95 -19.85
C ASP A 19 -11.65 23.19 -18.68
N ALA A 20 -12.95 23.39 -18.94
CA ALA A 20 -13.93 23.70 -17.91
C ALA A 20 -13.77 22.76 -16.71
N SER A 21 -13.47 23.35 -15.53
CA SER A 21 -13.05 22.61 -14.34
C SER A 21 -13.90 21.36 -14.13
N VAL A 22 -13.30 20.28 -13.66
CA VAL A 22 -14.02 19.02 -13.39
C VAL A 22 -15.27 19.27 -12.55
N PHE A 23 -15.21 20.26 -11.65
CA PHE A 23 -16.35 20.73 -10.86
C PHE A 23 -17.45 21.36 -11.70
N SER A 24 -17.15 22.19 -12.70
CA SER A 24 -18.15 22.77 -13.60
C SER A 24 -18.89 21.70 -14.42
N LYS A 25 -18.18 20.65 -14.85
CA LYS A 25 -18.79 19.51 -15.56
C LYS A 25 -19.72 18.72 -14.63
N VAL A 26 -19.30 18.47 -13.38
CA VAL A 26 -20.12 17.82 -12.35
C VAL A 26 -21.34 18.66 -11.98
N GLU A 27 -21.18 19.96 -11.79
CA GLU A 27 -22.26 20.90 -11.49
C GLU A 27 -23.31 20.91 -12.61
N LEU A 28 -22.87 21.00 -13.87
CA LEU A 28 -23.76 20.96 -15.02
C LEU A 28 -24.54 19.63 -15.09
N ALA A 29 -23.87 18.51 -14.82
CA ALA A 29 -24.49 17.20 -14.81
C ALA A 29 -25.55 17.07 -13.69
N GLU A 30 -25.26 17.53 -12.47
CA GLU A 30 -26.21 17.53 -11.35
C GLU A 30 -27.40 18.46 -11.62
N ARG A 31 -27.18 19.58 -12.32
CA ARG A 31 -28.25 20.49 -12.72
C ARG A 31 -29.16 19.90 -13.79
N GLN A 32 -28.60 19.17 -14.75
CA GLN A 32 -29.35 18.53 -15.83
C GLN A 32 -30.09 17.28 -15.37
N ASN A 33 -29.47 16.47 -14.50
CA ASN A 33 -30.03 15.24 -13.99
C ASN A 33 -29.74 15.09 -12.47
N PRO A 34 -30.60 15.65 -11.61
CA PRO A 34 -30.31 15.72 -10.19
C PRO A 34 -30.24 14.36 -9.51
N SER A 35 -29.28 14.22 -8.60
CA SER A 35 -29.08 13.01 -7.83
C SER A 35 -30.29 12.71 -6.93
N PRO A 36 -30.56 11.41 -6.66
CA PRO A 36 -31.54 11.02 -5.65
C PRO A 36 -31.26 11.74 -4.34
N ARG A 37 -32.30 12.40 -3.81
CA ARG A 37 -32.20 13.20 -2.59
C ARG A 37 -33.39 12.94 -1.67
N LYS A 38 -33.15 13.00 -0.37
CA LYS A 38 -34.18 12.90 0.68
C LYS A 38 -34.34 14.26 1.34
N VAL A 39 -35.57 14.77 1.36
CA VAL A 39 -35.92 15.94 2.15
C VAL A 39 -36.44 15.47 3.50
N LEU A 40 -35.84 15.96 4.58
CA LEU A 40 -36.30 15.62 5.93
C LEU A 40 -37.59 16.40 6.25
N PRO A 41 -38.65 15.73 6.73
CA PRO A 41 -39.93 16.38 7.01
C PRO A 41 -39.83 17.45 8.10
N ASP A 42 -38.92 17.26 9.06
CA ASP A 42 -38.90 18.04 10.30
C ASP A 42 -38.35 19.47 10.11
N ASP A 43 -37.34 19.64 9.24
CA ASP A 43 -36.63 20.91 9.05
C ASP A 43 -36.31 21.25 7.59
N GLY A 44 -36.76 20.43 6.65
CA GLY A 44 -36.56 20.65 5.22
C GLY A 44 -35.12 20.44 4.74
N ARG A 45 -34.20 19.91 5.58
CA ARG A 45 -32.84 19.59 5.14
C ARG A 45 -32.85 18.57 4.01
N ILE A 46 -32.01 18.78 3.02
CA ILE A 46 -31.87 17.89 1.86
C ILE A 46 -30.59 17.07 2.02
N ILE A 47 -30.74 15.75 2.07
CA ILE A 47 -29.63 14.80 2.05
C ILE A 47 -29.49 14.30 0.61
N HIS A 48 -28.36 14.59 -0.01
CA HIS A 48 -28.03 14.12 -1.35
C HIS A 48 -27.31 12.78 -1.27
N ARG A 49 -27.59 11.88 -2.22
CA ARG A 49 -26.72 10.72 -2.44
C ARG A 49 -25.37 11.21 -2.97
N SER A 50 -24.27 10.66 -2.44
CA SER A 50 -22.93 10.98 -2.91
C SER A 50 -22.77 10.71 -4.40
N TYR A 51 -22.06 11.61 -5.09
CA TYR A 51 -21.74 11.51 -6.50
C TYR A 51 -20.33 10.92 -6.68
N THR A 52 -20.15 10.05 -7.68
CA THR A 52 -18.81 9.56 -8.02
C THR A 52 -18.05 10.68 -8.71
N MET A 53 -16.94 11.12 -8.12
CA MET A 53 -16.09 12.13 -8.75
C MET A 53 -15.34 11.52 -9.95
N PRO A 54 -15.19 12.29 -11.05
CA PRO A 54 -14.31 11.88 -12.14
C PRO A 54 -12.89 11.68 -11.63
N ILE A 55 -12.16 10.72 -12.22
CA ILE A 55 -10.74 10.55 -11.92
C ILE A 55 -9.99 11.78 -12.44
N THR A 56 -9.32 12.48 -11.53
CA THR A 56 -8.47 13.63 -11.85
C THR A 56 -7.00 13.20 -11.86
N TYR A 57 -6.15 13.95 -12.56
CA TYR A 57 -4.72 13.66 -12.66
C TYR A 57 -3.85 14.53 -11.75
N GLY A 58 -4.46 15.21 -10.77
CA GLY A 58 -3.71 16.03 -9.82
C GLY A 58 -2.88 15.19 -8.85
N ALA A 59 -1.98 15.87 -8.14
CA ALA A 59 -1.06 15.21 -7.21
C ALA A 59 -1.82 14.34 -6.18
N PRO A 60 -1.36 13.12 -5.90
CA PRO A 60 -1.94 12.29 -4.85
C PRO A 60 -1.66 12.90 -3.47
N ILE A 61 -2.67 12.90 -2.62
CA ILE A 61 -2.63 13.40 -1.25
C ILE A 61 -3.07 12.25 -0.34
N ILE A 62 -2.23 11.95 0.66
CA ILE A 62 -2.60 11.04 1.74
C ILE A 62 -3.68 11.69 2.58
N ALA A 63 -4.81 10.99 2.73
CA ALA A 63 -5.92 11.38 3.56
C ALA A 63 -6.15 10.34 4.67
N ASP A 64 -7.11 10.63 5.54
CA ASP A 64 -7.49 9.81 6.70
C ASP A 64 -6.35 9.48 7.67
N PHE A 65 -6.11 10.42 8.59
CA PHE A 65 -5.19 10.23 9.71
C PHE A 65 -5.89 9.72 10.98
N GLY A 66 -7.12 9.18 10.89
CA GLY A 66 -7.89 8.73 12.05
C GLY A 66 -7.22 7.61 12.85
N SER A 67 -6.41 6.79 12.16
CA SER A 67 -5.61 5.70 12.76
C SER A 67 -4.13 6.05 12.90
N ALA A 68 -3.73 7.29 12.57
CA ALA A 68 -2.33 7.67 12.57
C ALA A 68 -1.75 7.72 13.99
N ARG A 69 -0.49 7.28 14.12
CA ARG A 69 0.26 7.39 15.38
C ARG A 69 1.46 8.30 15.21
N LEU A 70 1.55 9.28 16.11
CA LEU A 70 2.69 10.18 16.21
C LEU A 70 3.91 9.42 16.70
N GLY A 71 5.03 9.59 16.00
CA GLY A 71 6.34 9.29 16.55
C GLY A 71 6.86 10.48 17.35
N GLU A 72 7.55 10.23 18.46
CA GLU A 72 8.24 11.30 19.19
C GLU A 72 9.37 11.92 18.33
N PRO A 73 9.68 13.23 18.50
CA PRO A 73 10.81 13.86 17.82
C PRO A 73 12.13 13.12 18.12
N GLY A 74 12.80 12.60 17.09
CA GLY A 74 14.00 11.75 17.22
C GLY A 74 13.73 10.25 17.41
N GLY A 75 12.46 9.86 17.47
CA GLY A 75 11.97 8.51 17.72
C GLY A 75 12.08 7.53 16.55
N ARG A 76 13.18 7.53 15.78
CA ARG A 76 13.45 6.51 14.74
C ARG A 76 13.42 5.06 15.27
N ARG A 77 13.38 4.89 16.60
CA ARG A 77 13.33 3.61 17.30
C ARG A 77 12.09 3.45 18.19
N GLN A 78 11.13 4.36 18.13
CA GLN A 78 9.91 4.21 18.93
C GLN A 78 9.13 3.01 18.38
N LYS A 79 8.98 2.01 19.22
CA LYS A 79 8.18 0.82 18.92
C LYS A 79 6.79 1.01 19.51
N HIS A 80 5.80 0.61 18.73
CA HIS A 80 4.41 0.58 19.12
C HIS A 80 3.92 -0.88 19.17
N SER A 81 2.73 -1.08 19.72
CA SER A 81 2.08 -2.39 19.80
C SER A 81 0.59 -2.26 19.56
N GLY A 82 -0.05 -3.39 19.27
CA GLY A 82 -1.47 -3.50 18.94
C GLY A 82 -1.70 -3.87 17.47
N ASP A 83 -2.93 -4.26 17.18
CA ASP A 83 -3.38 -4.61 15.84
C ASP A 83 -3.61 -3.33 15.03
N VAL A 84 -2.85 -3.22 13.95
CA VAL A 84 -2.86 -2.09 13.03
C VAL A 84 -2.75 -2.63 11.62
N MET A 85 -3.14 -1.83 10.62
CA MET A 85 -3.25 -2.22 9.21
C MET A 85 -4.44 -3.15 8.91
N PRO A 86 -5.13 -2.95 7.78
CA PRO A 86 -6.12 -3.90 7.31
C PRO A 86 -5.47 -5.24 6.93
N GLY A 87 -6.19 -6.34 7.14
CA GLY A 87 -5.65 -7.71 7.05
C GLY A 87 -4.71 -8.02 5.88
N PRO A 88 -5.09 -7.75 4.61
CA PRO A 88 -4.25 -8.08 3.45
C PRO A 88 -2.95 -7.29 3.36
N TYR A 89 -2.86 -6.14 4.04
CA TYR A 89 -1.68 -5.27 4.00
C TYR A 89 -0.77 -5.48 5.22
N ARG A 90 -1.14 -6.36 6.16
CA ARG A 90 -0.40 -6.56 7.40
C ARG A 90 1.03 -7.02 7.13
N ALA A 91 1.99 -6.28 7.66
CA ALA A 91 3.39 -6.68 7.69
C ALA A 91 3.59 -7.93 8.58
N PRO A 92 4.63 -8.74 8.35
CA PRO A 92 4.87 -9.99 9.09
C PRO A 92 4.99 -9.78 10.61
N GLU A 93 5.58 -8.67 11.05
CA GLU A 93 5.66 -8.30 12.47
C GLU A 93 4.27 -8.05 13.09
N ILE A 94 3.30 -7.54 12.32
CA ILE A 94 1.93 -7.35 12.80
C ILE A 94 1.22 -8.69 12.90
N VAL A 95 1.34 -9.53 11.87
CA VAL A 95 0.74 -10.88 11.87
C VAL A 95 1.25 -11.68 13.07
N LEU A 96 2.52 -11.54 13.44
CA LEU A 96 3.09 -12.21 14.61
C LEU A 96 2.98 -11.43 15.93
N GLY A 97 2.26 -10.30 15.96
CA GLY A 97 2.00 -9.53 17.19
C GLY A 97 3.26 -8.92 17.80
N MET A 98 4.30 -8.69 17.01
CA MET A 98 5.56 -8.08 17.41
C MET A 98 5.43 -6.55 17.52
N PRO A 99 6.33 -5.88 18.25
CA PRO A 99 6.41 -4.43 18.24
C PRO A 99 6.78 -3.91 16.85
N TRP A 100 6.09 -2.86 16.40
CA TRP A 100 6.22 -2.29 15.07
C TRP A 100 6.67 -0.83 15.11
N ASP A 101 7.16 -0.32 13.98
CA ASP A 101 7.50 1.10 13.78
C ASP A 101 7.00 1.57 12.40
N SER A 102 7.47 2.71 11.90
CA SER A 102 7.07 3.26 10.60
C SER A 102 7.40 2.36 9.40
N LYS A 103 8.19 1.30 9.55
CA LYS A 103 8.53 0.37 8.45
C LYS A 103 7.35 -0.49 8.01
N ILE A 104 6.25 -0.51 8.75
CA ILE A 104 4.98 -1.09 8.28
C ILE A 104 4.34 -0.26 7.18
N ASP A 105 4.54 1.07 7.18
CA ASP A 105 4.07 1.95 6.11
C ASP A 105 4.84 1.66 4.81
N ILE A 106 6.15 1.40 4.94
CA ILE A 106 7.03 0.98 3.83
C ILE A 106 6.61 -0.38 3.27
N TRP A 107 6.16 -1.31 4.10
CA TRP A 107 5.62 -2.60 3.64
C TRP A 107 4.34 -2.41 2.81
N ALA A 108 3.39 -1.62 3.32
CA ALA A 108 2.09 -1.41 2.68
C ALA A 108 2.18 -0.72 1.31
N ILE A 109 3.25 0.06 1.08
CA ILE A 109 3.42 0.80 -0.18
C ILE A 109 3.57 -0.13 -1.39
N TRP A 110 3.98 -1.39 -1.20
CA TRP A 110 4.14 -2.33 -2.31
C TRP A 110 2.86 -2.52 -3.11
N ASP A 111 1.71 -2.68 -2.45
CA ASP A 111 0.42 -2.91 -3.13
C ASP A 111 0.00 -1.70 -4.01
N LEU A 112 0.57 -0.51 -3.79
CA LEU A 112 0.38 0.65 -4.66
C LEU A 112 1.08 0.49 -6.02
N PHE A 113 2.21 -0.25 -6.07
CA PHE A 113 2.99 -0.42 -7.30
C PHE A 113 2.47 -1.51 -8.23
N GLU A 114 1.80 -2.53 -7.72
CA GLU A 114 1.35 -3.66 -8.54
C GLU A 114 -0.10 -3.48 -9.05
N GLY A 115 -0.87 -2.53 -8.49
CA GLY A 115 -2.28 -2.31 -8.88
C GLY A 115 -3.20 -3.49 -8.57
N GLY A 116 -2.67 -4.50 -7.84
CA GLY A 116 -3.33 -5.70 -7.37
C GLY A 116 -2.77 -6.08 -5.99
N ARG A 117 -3.44 -7.02 -5.31
CA ARG A 117 -3.02 -7.46 -3.97
C ARG A 117 -1.92 -8.51 -4.07
N LEU A 118 -0.76 -8.24 -3.49
CA LEU A 118 0.34 -9.22 -3.43
C LEU A 118 -0.06 -10.41 -2.56
N PHE A 119 -0.62 -10.13 -1.38
CA PHE A 119 -1.14 -11.13 -0.47
C PHE A 119 -2.67 -11.13 -0.53
N ARG A 120 -3.24 -12.31 -0.76
CA ARG A 120 -4.70 -12.46 -0.61
C ARG A 120 -5.03 -12.54 0.88
N ALA A 121 -4.15 -13.16 1.67
CA ALA A 121 -4.29 -13.34 3.12
C ALA A 121 -5.65 -13.95 3.53
N VAL A 122 -6.33 -14.66 2.62
CA VAL A 122 -7.64 -15.26 2.85
C VAL A 122 -7.58 -16.75 2.61
N ASN A 123 -8.25 -17.49 3.46
CA ASN A 123 -8.52 -18.90 3.24
C ASN A 123 -9.48 -19.05 2.04
N HIS A 124 -9.10 -19.88 1.07
CA HIS A 124 -9.85 -20.05 -0.17
C HIS A 124 -11.26 -20.64 0.03
N ASP A 125 -11.46 -21.41 1.10
CA ASP A 125 -12.72 -22.09 1.39
C ASP A 125 -13.70 -21.21 2.18
N THR A 126 -13.17 -20.41 3.12
CA THR A 126 -14.00 -19.57 4.00
C THR A 126 -14.12 -18.12 3.55
N GLY A 127 -13.19 -17.66 2.70
CA GLY A 127 -13.08 -16.25 2.30
C GLY A 127 -12.68 -15.31 3.44
N GLN A 128 -12.30 -15.83 4.60
CA GLN A 128 -11.93 -15.05 5.78
C GLN A 128 -10.42 -14.85 5.84
N LEU A 129 -10.00 -13.76 6.50
CA LEU A 129 -8.60 -13.50 6.78
C LEU A 129 -7.99 -14.63 7.62
N ASP A 130 -6.85 -15.12 7.18
CA ASP A 130 -6.15 -16.23 7.83
C ASP A 130 -4.64 -15.94 7.88
N ASP A 131 -4.14 -15.74 9.11
CA ASP A 131 -2.74 -15.45 9.38
C ASP A 131 -1.83 -16.59 8.87
N GLU A 132 -2.28 -17.85 8.92
CA GLU A 132 -1.51 -19.00 8.43
C GLU A 132 -1.30 -18.93 6.91
N HIS A 133 -2.38 -18.67 6.16
CA HIS A 133 -2.33 -18.49 4.71
C HIS A 133 -1.47 -17.28 4.34
N HIS A 134 -1.60 -16.18 5.07
CA HIS A 134 -0.81 -14.98 4.82
C HIS A 134 0.69 -15.25 4.97
N LEU A 135 1.10 -15.92 6.05
CA LEU A 135 2.49 -16.28 6.29
C LEU A 135 3.01 -17.30 5.26
N ALA A 136 2.17 -18.25 4.81
CA ALA A 136 2.54 -19.18 3.74
C ALA A 136 2.84 -18.45 2.41
N GLU A 137 2.00 -17.46 2.05
CA GLU A 137 2.25 -16.62 0.88
C GLU A 137 3.55 -15.81 1.02
N MET A 138 3.83 -15.25 2.20
CA MET A 138 5.08 -14.53 2.48
C MET A 138 6.31 -15.44 2.34
N VAL A 139 6.27 -16.66 2.89
CA VAL A 139 7.37 -17.64 2.76
C VAL A 139 7.60 -18.02 1.31
N SER A 140 6.54 -18.18 0.52
CA SER A 140 6.66 -18.48 -0.90
C SER A 140 7.37 -17.37 -1.67
N LEU A 141 7.02 -16.10 -1.43
CA LEU A 141 7.55 -14.96 -2.19
C LEU A 141 8.93 -14.49 -1.71
N MET A 142 9.22 -14.57 -0.41
CA MET A 142 10.44 -14.02 0.21
C MET A 142 11.42 -15.10 0.68
N GLY A 143 11.02 -16.37 0.68
CA GLY A 143 11.74 -17.46 1.34
C GLY A 143 11.48 -17.49 2.86
N PRO A 144 12.06 -18.48 3.57
CA PRO A 144 11.82 -18.65 5.00
C PRO A 144 12.33 -17.45 5.83
N PRO A 145 11.65 -17.11 6.94
CA PRO A 145 12.09 -16.02 7.81
C PRO A 145 13.46 -16.32 8.45
N PRO A 146 14.30 -15.30 8.66
CA PRO A 146 15.50 -15.44 9.47
C PRO A 146 15.18 -15.91 10.89
N LYS A 147 16.05 -16.72 11.49
CA LYS A 147 15.89 -17.18 12.89
C LYS A 147 15.73 -16.04 13.88
N GLU A 148 16.40 -14.91 13.62
CA GLU A 148 16.28 -13.72 14.45
C GLU A 148 14.85 -13.16 14.45
N PHE A 149 14.17 -13.17 13.31
CA PHE A 149 12.79 -12.73 13.20
C PHE A 149 11.86 -13.64 14.03
N LEU A 150 12.02 -14.96 13.89
CA LEU A 150 11.26 -15.95 14.67
C LEU A 150 11.47 -15.77 16.18
N ARG A 151 12.72 -15.58 16.61
CA ARG A 151 13.05 -15.36 18.03
C ARG A 151 12.35 -14.13 18.61
N ARG A 152 12.20 -13.04 17.84
CA ARG A 152 11.55 -11.80 18.29
C ARG A 152 10.03 -11.92 18.42
N SER A 153 9.42 -12.87 17.71
CA SER A 153 7.98 -13.14 17.78
C SER A 153 7.53 -13.90 19.04
N GLY A 154 8.47 -14.24 19.93
CA GLY A 154 8.19 -14.94 21.17
C GLY A 154 7.62 -16.33 20.91
N ASP A 155 6.40 -16.58 21.35
CA ASP A 155 5.78 -17.91 21.29
C ASP A 155 4.85 -18.08 20.08
N LYS A 156 4.47 -16.98 19.41
CA LYS A 156 3.45 -17.01 18.36
C LYS A 156 3.92 -17.75 17.11
N TYR A 157 5.22 -17.70 16.76
CA TYR A 157 5.73 -18.44 15.60
C TYR A 157 5.58 -19.94 15.70
N ARG A 158 5.50 -20.52 16.92
CA ARG A 158 5.44 -21.97 17.13
C ARG A 158 4.16 -22.61 16.59
N GLN A 159 3.19 -21.81 16.18
CA GLN A 159 2.00 -22.25 15.46
C GLN A 159 2.31 -22.62 13.99
N TYR A 160 3.35 -22.00 13.41
CA TYR A 160 3.63 -22.09 11.97
C TYR A 160 5.01 -22.64 11.63
N TRP A 161 6.00 -22.46 12.51
CA TRP A 161 7.35 -23.00 12.35
C TRP A 161 7.84 -23.79 13.56
N ASP A 162 8.72 -24.77 13.31
CA ASP A 162 9.45 -25.48 14.35
C ASP A 162 10.62 -24.66 14.93
N SER A 163 11.36 -25.24 15.88
CA SER A 163 12.52 -24.60 16.50
C SER A 163 13.70 -24.36 15.56
N GLU A 164 13.77 -25.05 14.43
CA GLU A 164 14.81 -24.87 13.43
C GLU A 164 14.44 -23.80 12.38
N GLY A 165 13.16 -23.41 12.32
CA GLY A 165 12.60 -22.45 11.38
C GLY A 165 11.97 -23.11 10.16
N ASN A 166 11.70 -24.41 10.20
CA ASN A 166 10.99 -25.11 9.13
C ASN A 166 9.48 -24.90 9.29
N TRP A 167 8.77 -24.75 8.16
CA TRP A 167 7.32 -24.60 8.14
C TRP A 167 6.63 -25.91 8.58
N ILE A 168 5.74 -25.82 9.56
CA ILE A 168 4.98 -26.95 10.12
C ILE A 168 3.46 -26.75 10.08
N ALA A 169 3.00 -25.59 9.60
CA ALA A 169 1.58 -25.29 9.51
C ALA A 169 0.88 -26.20 8.49
N ALA A 170 -0.44 -26.40 8.66
CA ALA A 170 -1.21 -27.31 7.82
C ALA A 170 -1.37 -26.77 6.39
N THR A 171 -1.42 -25.45 6.24
CA THR A 171 -1.49 -24.77 4.95
C THR A 171 -0.19 -25.00 4.18
N PRO A 172 -0.25 -25.56 2.96
CA PRO A 172 0.93 -25.73 2.13
C PRO A 172 1.46 -24.37 1.67
N ILE A 173 2.79 -24.27 1.53
CA ILE A 173 3.41 -23.10 0.91
C ILE A 173 3.05 -23.11 -0.58
N PRO A 174 2.36 -22.09 -1.11
CA PRO A 174 1.96 -22.05 -2.51
C PRO A 174 3.20 -21.96 -3.43
N GLU A 175 3.14 -22.54 -4.62
CA GLU A 175 4.18 -22.37 -5.64
C GLU A 175 3.95 -21.05 -6.40
N GLN A 176 4.71 -20.01 -6.04
CA GLN A 176 4.63 -18.71 -6.70
C GLN A 176 5.95 -17.93 -6.57
N THR A 177 6.14 -16.95 -7.45
CA THR A 177 7.25 -16.00 -7.37
C THR A 177 6.77 -14.59 -7.69
N LEU A 178 7.57 -13.59 -7.31
CA LEU A 178 7.31 -12.19 -7.68
C LEU A 178 7.23 -12.03 -9.21
N GLU A 179 8.04 -12.76 -9.98
CA GLU A 179 8.01 -12.74 -11.45
C GLU A 179 6.68 -13.20 -12.04
N MET A 180 6.03 -14.18 -11.39
CA MET A 180 4.72 -14.69 -11.80
C MET A 180 3.59 -13.71 -11.47
N ARG A 181 3.71 -12.99 -10.34
CA ARG A 181 2.73 -12.00 -9.87
C ARG A 181 2.77 -10.71 -10.70
N GLU A 182 3.97 -10.24 -11.03
CA GLU A 182 4.16 -9.05 -11.83
C GLU A 182 3.73 -9.27 -13.30
N THR A 183 2.58 -8.73 -13.68
CA THR A 183 1.97 -8.89 -15.01
C THR A 183 1.80 -7.58 -15.78
N ARG A 184 2.12 -6.43 -15.17
CA ARG A 184 1.96 -5.11 -15.79
C ARG A 184 2.98 -4.87 -16.88
N HIS A 185 4.21 -5.33 -16.66
CA HIS A 185 5.35 -5.12 -17.56
C HIS A 185 5.69 -6.38 -18.38
N PRO A 186 6.13 -6.22 -19.64
CA PRO A 186 6.53 -7.35 -20.48
C PRO A 186 7.65 -8.19 -19.86
N VAL A 187 7.65 -9.49 -20.16
CA VAL A 187 8.71 -10.41 -19.72
C VAL A 187 10.05 -9.94 -20.28
N GLY A 188 11.03 -9.78 -19.38
CA GLY A 188 12.39 -9.35 -19.72
C GLY A 188 12.57 -7.82 -19.86
N SER A 189 11.51 -7.01 -19.70
CA SER A 189 11.63 -5.55 -19.77
C SER A 189 12.47 -4.98 -18.61
N ARG A 190 13.07 -3.81 -18.83
CA ARG A 190 13.85 -3.11 -17.78
C ARG A 190 12.95 -2.69 -16.63
N GLU A 191 11.75 -2.19 -16.93
CA GLU A 191 10.74 -1.78 -15.95
C GLU A 191 10.34 -2.94 -15.05
N LYS A 192 10.12 -4.13 -15.62
CA LYS A 192 9.85 -5.35 -14.84
C LYS A 192 11.01 -5.68 -13.91
N GLN A 193 12.24 -5.65 -14.39
CA GLN A 193 13.42 -5.94 -13.58
C GLN A 193 13.59 -4.96 -12.42
N LEU A 194 13.38 -3.67 -12.67
CA LEU A 194 13.47 -2.61 -11.66
C LEU A 194 12.35 -2.71 -10.63
N LEU A 195 11.11 -2.97 -11.04
CA LEU A 195 10.00 -3.17 -10.11
C LEU A 195 10.26 -4.38 -9.20
N LEU A 196 10.73 -5.51 -9.77
CA LEU A 196 11.08 -6.69 -8.99
C LEU A 196 12.28 -6.44 -8.05
N ALA A 197 13.22 -5.58 -8.44
CA ALA A 197 14.32 -5.16 -7.56
C ALA A 197 13.82 -4.30 -6.39
N LEU A 198 12.93 -3.34 -6.67
CA LEU A 198 12.25 -2.53 -5.66
C LEU A 198 11.43 -3.41 -4.69
N ALA A 199 10.66 -4.36 -5.23
CA ALA A 199 9.89 -5.35 -4.46
C ALA A 199 10.77 -6.04 -3.41
N ARG A 200 11.91 -6.56 -3.85
CA ARG A 200 12.87 -7.25 -2.99
C ARG A 200 13.54 -6.34 -1.97
N LYS A 201 13.59 -5.02 -2.18
CA LYS A 201 14.06 -4.07 -1.15
C LYS A 201 13.00 -3.87 -0.07
N ILE A 202 11.73 -3.76 -0.47
CA ILE A 202 10.59 -3.50 0.43
C ILE A 202 10.20 -4.76 1.23
N LEU A 203 10.07 -5.90 0.55
CA LEU A 203 9.56 -7.16 1.08
C LEU A 203 10.66 -7.89 1.87
N ARG A 204 10.87 -7.42 3.10
CA ARG A 204 11.82 -8.00 4.07
C ARG A 204 11.13 -8.40 5.36
N TRP A 205 11.51 -9.57 5.88
CA TRP A 205 11.07 -10.08 7.17
C TRP A 205 11.42 -9.15 8.33
N LEU A 206 12.68 -8.71 8.39
CA LEU A 206 13.13 -7.78 9.43
C LEU A 206 12.78 -6.34 9.00
N PRO A 207 12.06 -5.56 9.85
CA PRO A 207 11.69 -4.18 9.52
C PRO A 207 12.91 -3.28 9.26
N GLU A 208 14.01 -3.50 9.96
CA GLU A 208 15.25 -2.75 9.79
C GLU A 208 15.94 -2.94 8.43
N ASP A 209 15.67 -4.05 7.74
CA ASP A 209 16.23 -4.32 6.41
C ASP A 209 15.44 -3.62 5.29
N ARG A 210 14.26 -3.08 5.60
CA ARG A 210 13.46 -2.32 4.63
C ARG A 210 14.08 -0.93 4.45
N PRO A 211 13.99 -0.31 3.27
CA PRO A 211 14.43 1.07 3.03
C PRO A 211 13.63 2.09 3.86
N THR A 212 14.13 3.32 3.97
CA THR A 212 13.31 4.46 4.41
C THR A 212 12.47 4.99 3.24
N ALA A 213 11.50 5.85 3.53
CA ALA A 213 10.73 6.51 2.47
C ALA A 213 11.60 7.38 1.56
N GLU A 214 12.65 7.99 2.12
CA GLU A 214 13.65 8.76 1.38
C GLU A 214 14.45 7.86 0.43
N ASP A 215 14.97 6.73 0.91
CA ASP A 215 15.68 5.76 0.07
C ASP A 215 14.79 5.22 -1.06
N LEU A 216 13.49 5.01 -0.78
CA LEU A 216 12.53 4.58 -1.80
C LEU A 216 12.31 5.64 -2.86
N PHE A 217 12.19 6.91 -2.47
CA PHE A 217 11.97 8.01 -3.39
C PHE A 217 13.11 8.16 -4.42
N GLU A 218 14.34 7.86 -3.99
CA GLU A 218 15.53 7.87 -4.84
C GLU A 218 15.70 6.59 -5.68
N ASP A 219 14.83 5.59 -5.51
CA ASP A 219 14.95 4.33 -6.24
C ASP A 219 14.82 4.53 -7.76
N GLU A 220 15.65 3.81 -8.51
CA GLU A 220 15.71 3.87 -9.96
C GLU A 220 14.34 3.58 -10.61
N TYR A 221 13.54 2.69 -10.03
CA TYR A 221 12.20 2.42 -10.55
C TYR A 221 11.29 3.65 -10.50
N LEU A 222 11.31 4.41 -9.39
CA LEU A 222 10.47 5.60 -9.24
C LEU A 222 11.01 6.76 -10.07
N THR A 223 12.33 6.95 -10.08
CA THR A 223 12.96 8.06 -10.81
C THR A 223 12.89 7.89 -12.33
N LEU A 224 12.86 6.66 -12.86
CA LEU A 224 12.57 6.39 -14.28
C LEU A 224 11.09 6.62 -14.65
N SER A 225 10.19 6.41 -13.68
CA SER A 225 8.74 6.48 -13.91
C SER A 225 8.18 7.90 -13.74
N LEU A 226 8.93 8.80 -13.09
CA LEU A 226 8.54 10.20 -12.96
C LEU A 226 8.97 10.97 -14.23
N PRO A 227 8.08 11.73 -14.89
CA PRO A 227 8.49 12.62 -15.96
C PRO A 227 9.51 13.61 -15.40
N VAL A 228 10.71 13.63 -15.98
CA VAL A 228 11.71 14.65 -15.70
C VAL A 228 11.06 16.00 -16.01
N VAL A 229 10.75 16.79 -14.98
CA VAL A 229 10.37 18.19 -15.15
C VAL A 229 11.62 18.89 -15.68
N GLY A 230 11.70 18.96 -17.01
CA GLY A 230 12.82 19.60 -17.70
C GLY A 230 12.87 21.08 -17.34
N ASN A 231 13.92 21.49 -16.64
CA ASN A 231 14.32 22.89 -16.59
C ASN A 231 14.59 23.36 -18.02
N GLN A 232 13.62 24.04 -18.63
CA GLN A 232 13.89 24.88 -19.78
C GLN A 232 14.62 26.14 -19.30
N THR A 233 15.94 26.05 -19.15
CA THR A 233 16.77 27.26 -19.21
C THR A 233 16.86 27.68 -20.67
N GLY A 234 16.12 28.72 -21.01
CA GLY A 234 16.17 29.36 -22.31
C GLY A 234 17.61 29.78 -22.66
N GLN A 235 18.11 29.27 -23.78
CA GLN A 235 19.19 29.93 -24.49
C GLN A 235 18.58 30.93 -25.44
N THR A 236 18.67 32.20 -25.07
CA THR A 236 18.66 33.32 -25.99
C THR A 236 19.95 33.25 -26.80
N THR A 237 19.83 33.07 -28.12
CA THR A 237 20.91 33.43 -29.05
C THR A 237 20.39 34.49 -29.99
N CYS A 238 21.18 35.56 -30.10
CA CYS A 238 21.01 36.72 -30.96
C CYS A 238 20.83 36.38 -32.44
#